data_AF-A0AAU8HUT6-F1
#
_entry.id   AF-A0AAU8HUT6-F1
#
_cell.length_a   1.000
_cell.length_b   1.000
_cell.length_c   1.000
_cell.angle_alpha   90.00
_cell.angle_beta   90.00
_cell.angle_gamma   90.00
#
_symmetry.space_group_name_H-M   'P 1'
#
loop_
_entity.id
_entity.type
_entity.pdbx_description
1 polymer ?
#
loop_
_entity_poly.entity_id
_entity_poly.type
_entity_poly.pdbx_seq_one_letter_code
_entity_poly.pdbx_strand_id
1 'polypeptide(L)'
;MRHRIKGVTYTVLYDEKAKEMGEYALLSLKRLSPKLKNQYYSWDSKYCLDRIKNQFGKPSYIIDGLYSGEVEVWVLLTPTGNVIYVEGWPYVEPAALYVHCKNFDETITSFCKWLTISNNSKHLKVLDGGKTVAYS
;
A
#
# COMPACT_ATOMS: atom_id res chain seq x y z
N MET A 1 13.95 -7.27 -6.90
CA MET A 1 13.14 -8.49 -7.14
C MET A 1 11.82 -8.10 -7.83
N ARG A 2 11.23 -8.93 -8.70
CA ARG A 2 9.96 -8.60 -9.40
C ARG A 2 8.78 -9.32 -8.76
N HIS A 3 7.67 -8.60 -8.56
CA HIS A 3 6.43 -9.09 -7.94
C HIS A 3 5.23 -8.66 -8.78
N ARG A 4 4.19 -9.49 -8.84
CA ARG A 4 3.00 -9.19 -9.66
C ARG A 4 1.77 -9.01 -8.78
N ILE A 5 1.14 -7.85 -8.89
CA ILE A 5 -0.10 -7.51 -8.18
C ILE A 5 -1.15 -7.12 -9.21
N LYS A 6 -2.27 -7.84 -9.23
CA LYS A 6 -3.41 -7.58 -10.15
C LYS A 6 -2.98 -7.38 -11.61
N GLY A 7 -2.02 -8.17 -12.08
CA GLY A 7 -1.52 -8.09 -13.45
C GLY A 7 -0.36 -7.12 -13.67
N VAL A 8 -0.12 -6.16 -12.76
CA VAL A 8 0.94 -5.16 -12.82
C VAL A 8 2.22 -5.69 -12.17
N THR A 9 3.36 -5.50 -12.82
CA THR A 9 4.68 -5.94 -12.31
C THR A 9 5.38 -4.80 -11.58
N TYR A 10 5.71 -5.01 -10.30
CA TYR A 10 6.45 -4.08 -9.46
C TYR A 10 7.85 -4.64 -9.22
N THR A 11 8.87 -3.79 -9.28
CA THR A 11 10.25 -4.18 -8.96
C THR A 11 10.65 -3.57 -7.63
N VAL A 12 10.92 -4.41 -6.63
CA VAL A 12 11.50 -3.97 -5.35
C VAL A 12 12.97 -3.63 -5.59
N LEU A 13 13.33 -2.40 -5.20
CA LEU A 13 14.70 -1.90 -5.15
C LEU A 13 15.26 -2.14 -3.75
N TYR A 14 16.59 -2.26 -3.62
CA TYR A 14 17.26 -2.47 -2.33
C TYR A 14 18.45 -1.52 -2.19
N ASP A 15 18.90 -1.36 -0.95
CA ASP A 15 20.14 -0.68 -0.57
C ASP A 15 20.22 0.77 -1.09
N GLU A 16 21.40 1.21 -1.53
CA GLU A 16 21.64 2.60 -1.98
C GLU A 16 20.68 3.04 -3.09
N LYS A 17 20.40 2.14 -4.05
CA LYS A 17 19.46 2.44 -5.13
C LYS A 17 18.04 2.67 -4.63
N ALA A 18 17.62 1.95 -3.58
CA ALA A 18 16.33 2.19 -2.96
C ALA A 18 16.29 3.55 -2.25
N LYS A 19 17.38 3.95 -1.57
CA LYS A 19 17.48 5.26 -0.91
C LYS A 19 17.38 6.39 -1.92
N GLU A 20 18.22 6.36 -2.95
CA GLU A 20 18.22 7.34 -4.04
C GLU A 20 16.84 7.45 -4.71
N MET A 21 16.25 6.31 -5.10
CA MET A 21 14.95 6.32 -5.76
C MET A 21 13.80 6.73 -4.82
N GLY A 22 13.89 6.39 -3.54
CA GLY A 22 12.93 6.73 -2.50
C GLY A 22 12.83 8.24 -2.25
N GLU A 23 13.95 8.96 -2.30
CA GLU A 23 13.99 10.43 -2.15
C GLU A 23 13.15 11.16 -3.22
N TYR A 24 12.95 10.56 -4.40
CA TYR A 24 12.09 11.13 -5.43
C TYR A 24 10.58 10.96 -5.17
N ALA A 25 10.17 10.18 -4.16
CA ALA A 25 8.77 9.94 -3.84
C ALA A 25 8.22 11.02 -2.90
N LEU A 26 7.87 12.18 -3.46
CA LEU A 26 7.51 13.38 -2.68
C LEU A 26 6.01 13.50 -2.36
N LEU A 27 5.14 12.78 -3.06
CA LEU A 27 3.69 12.93 -2.92
C LEU A 27 3.09 11.86 -2.00
N SER A 28 2.65 12.29 -0.81
CA SER A 28 1.84 11.42 0.05
C SER A 28 0.50 11.10 -0.64
N LEU A 29 0.11 9.82 -0.65
CA LEU A 29 -1.16 9.39 -1.25
C LEU A 29 -2.38 10.10 -0.67
N LYS A 30 -2.30 10.56 0.59
CA LYS A 30 -3.34 11.35 1.29
C LYS A 30 -3.73 12.62 0.53
N ARG A 31 -2.84 13.16 -0.32
CA ARG A 31 -3.01 14.43 -1.03
C ARG A 31 -3.50 14.30 -2.47
N LEU A 32 -3.70 13.08 -2.98
CA LEU A 32 -3.87 12.86 -4.42
C LEU A 32 -5.31 13.01 -4.93
N SER A 33 -6.29 12.43 -4.23
CA SER A 33 -7.70 12.59 -4.60
C SER A 33 -8.61 12.32 -3.40
N PRO A 34 -9.82 12.92 -3.34
CA PRO A 34 -10.79 12.63 -2.28
C PRO A 34 -11.13 11.14 -2.16
N LYS A 35 -11.24 10.43 -3.30
CA LYS A 35 -11.58 9.01 -3.34
C LYS A 35 -10.48 8.13 -2.76
N LEU A 36 -9.22 8.38 -3.12
CA LEU A 36 -8.08 7.64 -2.56
C LEU A 36 -7.75 8.07 -1.13
N LYS A 37 -8.00 9.34 -0.79
CA LYS A 37 -7.90 9.85 0.58
C LYS A 37 -8.83 9.08 1.52
N ASN A 38 -10.09 8.93 1.15
CA ASN A 38 -11.05 8.14 1.95
C ASN A 38 -10.63 6.67 2.07
N GLN A 39 -10.12 6.08 1.00
CA GLN A 39 -9.57 4.72 1.06
C GLN A 39 -8.35 4.64 1.98
N TYR A 40 -7.40 5.57 1.86
CA TYR A 40 -6.20 5.62 2.69
C TYR A 40 -6.56 5.70 4.19
N TYR A 41 -7.53 6.55 4.56
CA TYR A 41 -7.96 6.64 5.96
C TYR A 41 -8.76 5.43 6.45
N SER A 42 -9.27 4.59 5.54
CA SER A 42 -9.91 3.33 5.91
C SER A 42 -8.93 2.15 5.97
N TRP A 43 -7.63 2.38 5.82
CA TRP A 43 -6.63 1.32 5.90
C TRP A 43 -6.39 0.91 7.34
N ASP A 44 -6.50 -0.39 7.59
CA ASP A 44 -5.90 -1.00 8.76
C ASP A 44 -4.39 -1.13 8.50
N SER A 45 -3.60 -0.30 9.18
CA SER A 45 -2.15 -0.25 8.99
C SER A 45 -1.48 -1.60 9.24
N LYS A 46 -1.91 -2.34 10.26
CA LYS A 46 -1.32 -3.64 10.61
C LYS A 46 -1.57 -4.65 9.50
N TYR A 47 -2.82 -4.75 9.03
CA TYR A 47 -3.17 -5.59 7.90
C TYR A 47 -2.38 -5.24 6.64
N CYS A 48 -2.27 -3.94 6.33
CA CYS A 48 -1.54 -3.50 5.15
C CYS A 48 -0.04 -3.81 5.25
N LEU A 49 0.57 -3.64 6.42
CA LEU A 49 1.96 -4.01 6.68
C LEU A 49 2.19 -5.51 6.49
N ASP A 50 1.37 -6.35 7.13
CA ASP A 50 1.46 -7.79 6.98
C ASP A 50 1.33 -8.21 5.51
N ARG A 51 0.44 -7.55 4.76
CA ARG A 51 0.26 -7.81 3.33
C ARG A 51 1.50 -7.45 2.50
N ILE A 52 2.16 -6.33 2.81
CA ILE A 52 3.40 -5.90 2.15
C ILE A 52 4.53 -6.89 2.46
N LYS A 53 4.71 -7.25 3.73
CA LYS A 53 5.70 -8.26 4.16
C LYS A 53 5.51 -9.59 3.44
N ASN A 54 4.27 -10.08 3.38
CA ASN A 54 3.95 -11.33 2.71
C ASN A 54 4.20 -11.29 1.19
N GLN A 55 3.96 -10.14 0.54
CA GLN A 55 4.08 -10.02 -0.91
C GLN A 55 5.50 -9.73 -1.39
N PHE A 56 6.25 -8.89 -0.67
CA PHE A 56 7.55 -8.37 -1.08
C PHE A 56 8.72 -8.91 -0.24
N GLY A 57 8.42 -9.59 0.87
CA GLY A 57 9.43 -10.11 1.77
C GLY A 57 10.12 -9.01 2.56
N LYS A 58 11.45 -9.11 2.67
CA LYS A 58 12.29 -8.18 3.45
C LYS A 58 12.17 -6.74 2.94
N PRO A 59 12.27 -5.73 3.82
CA PRO A 59 12.30 -4.33 3.42
C PRO A 59 13.48 -4.03 2.50
N SER A 60 13.33 -2.98 1.70
CA SER A 60 14.38 -2.39 0.88
C SER A 60 15.56 -1.89 1.71
N TYR A 61 15.25 -1.30 2.88
CA TYR A 61 16.19 -0.94 3.93
C TYR A 61 15.43 -0.62 5.22
N ILE A 62 16.17 -0.45 6.31
CA ILE A 62 15.64 -0.07 7.62
C ILE A 62 16.17 1.33 7.98
N ILE A 63 15.32 2.15 8.58
CA ILE A 63 15.70 3.42 9.20
C ILE A 63 15.55 3.27 10.71
N ASP A 64 16.54 3.69 11.48
CA ASP A 64 16.43 3.73 12.93
C ASP A 64 15.48 4.83 13.37
N GLY A 65 14.30 4.44 13.88
CA GLY A 65 13.35 5.39 14.46
C GLY A 65 13.79 5.78 15.87
N LEU A 66 14.12 7.07 16.06
CA LEU A 66 14.61 7.63 17.33
C LEU A 66 13.79 7.25 18.57
N TYR A 67 12.47 7.05 18.43
CA TYR A 67 11.56 6.81 19.56
C TYR A 67 10.59 5.65 19.34
N SER A 68 10.69 4.98 18.19
CA SER A 68 9.63 4.13 17.65
C SER A 68 10.13 2.77 17.18
N GLY A 69 11.39 2.43 17.48
CA GLY A 69 12.05 1.25 16.90
C GLY A 69 12.32 1.40 15.40
N GLU A 70 12.70 0.29 14.77
CA GLU A 70 13.04 0.23 13.35
C GLU A 70 11.83 0.58 12.46
N VAL A 71 12.07 1.43 11.46
CA VAL A 71 11.14 1.75 10.38
C VAL A 71 11.54 0.92 9.17
N GLU A 72 10.62 0.10 8.70
CA GLU A 72 10.82 -0.79 7.56
C GLU A 72 10.39 -0.07 6.28
N VAL A 73 11.29 0.08 5.31
CA VAL A 73 11.00 0.79 4.07
C VAL A 73 10.94 -0.15 2.88
N TRP A 74 9.92 -0.04 2.03
CA TRP A 74 9.88 -0.69 0.71
C TRP A 74 9.82 0.36 -0.40
N VAL A 75 10.74 0.23 -1.37
CA VAL A 75 10.79 1.08 -2.56
C VAL A 75 10.52 0.25 -3.80
N LEU A 76 9.41 0.54 -4.46
CA LEU A 76 8.90 -0.21 -5.61
C LEU A 76 8.95 0.67 -6.85
N LEU A 77 9.54 0.14 -7.92
CA LEU A 77 9.48 0.70 -9.26
C LEU A 77 8.33 0.08 -10.05
N THR A 78 7.45 0.91 -10.61
CA THR A 78 6.34 0.48 -11.46
C THR A 78 6.79 0.33 -12.92
N PRO A 79 5.99 -0.32 -13.79
CA PRO A 79 6.29 -0.40 -15.22
C PRO A 79 6.32 0.96 -15.94
N THR A 80 5.64 1.96 -15.38
CA THR A 80 5.61 3.34 -15.89
C THR A 80 6.85 4.15 -15.48
N GLY A 81 7.80 3.55 -14.75
CA GLY A 81 8.96 4.25 -14.22
C GLY A 81 8.65 5.11 -12.98
N ASN A 82 7.47 4.92 -12.39
CA ASN A 82 7.05 5.61 -11.18
C ASN A 82 7.58 4.89 -9.94
N VAL A 83 7.75 5.62 -8.84
CA VAL A 83 8.23 5.08 -7.56
C VAL A 83 7.10 5.07 -6.57
N ILE A 84 6.92 3.94 -5.88
CA ILE A 84 6.11 3.81 -4.67
C ILE A 84 7.07 3.62 -3.51
N TYR A 85 6.97 4.50 -2.54
CA TYR A 85 7.76 4.47 -1.32
C TYR A 85 6.82 4.20 -0.15
N VAL A 86 7.09 3.13 0.59
CA VAL A 86 6.28 2.67 1.71
C VAL A 86 7.12 2.72 2.97
N GLU A 87 6.64 3.42 3.99
CA GLU A 87 7.18 3.34 5.34
C GLU A 87 6.25 2.53 6.23
N GLY A 88 6.79 1.48 6.81
CA GLY A 88 6.15 0.70 7.85
C GLY A 88 6.76 0.98 9.21
N TRP A 89 5.89 1.33 10.15
CA TRP A 89 6.23 1.59 11.54
C TRP A 89 5.56 0.50 12.39
N PRO A 90 6.14 -0.70 12.48
CA PRO A 90 5.50 -1.83 13.14
C PRO A 90 5.53 -1.77 14.67
N TYR A 91 6.44 -0.97 15.26
CA TYR A 91 6.65 -0.90 16.72
C TYR A 91 5.99 0.32 17.39
N VAL A 92 5.21 1.12 16.65
CA VAL A 92 4.34 2.16 17.25
C VAL A 92 2.96 1.58 17.55
N GLU A 93 2.25 2.16 18.52
CA GLU A 93 0.89 1.74 18.87
C GLU A 93 -0.12 2.89 18.66
N PRO A 94 -1.07 2.75 17.71
CA PRO A 94 -1.20 1.66 16.74
C PRO A 94 -0.12 1.70 15.65
N ALA A 95 0.20 0.53 15.06
CA ALA A 95 1.15 0.45 13.95
C ALA A 95 0.77 1.44 12.82
N ALA A 96 1.77 2.02 12.17
CA ALA A 96 1.53 3.03 11.13
C ALA A 96 2.10 2.61 9.77
N LEU A 97 1.39 3.03 8.72
CA LEU A 97 1.80 2.83 7.32
C LEU A 97 1.67 4.15 6.57
N TYR A 98 2.76 4.58 5.94
CA TYR A 98 2.78 5.73 5.06
C TYR A 98 3.18 5.29 3.66
N VAL A 99 2.47 5.82 2.66
CA VAL A 99 2.74 5.50 1.26
C VAL A 99 2.85 6.80 0.48
N HIS A 100 3.91 6.90 -0.28
CA HIS A 100 4.32 8.04 -1.08
C HIS A 100 4.59 7.59 -2.50
N CYS A 101 4.46 8.50 -3.46
CA CYS A 101 4.84 8.24 -4.84
C CYS A 101 5.43 9.47 -5.52
N LYS A 102 6.12 9.26 -6.64
CA LYS A 102 6.65 10.37 -7.46
C LYS A 102 5.54 11.05 -8.27
N ASN A 103 4.80 10.25 -9.03
CA ASN A 103 3.67 10.68 -9.87
C ASN A 103 2.42 9.86 -9.55
N PHE A 104 1.27 10.28 -10.08
CA PHE A 104 0.04 9.50 -9.99
C PHE A 104 -0.30 8.84 -11.33
N ASP A 105 -0.58 7.54 -11.30
CA ASP A 105 -1.04 6.78 -12.46
C ASP A 105 -1.92 5.59 -12.03
N GLU A 106 -2.37 4.80 -13.02
CA GLU A 106 -3.19 3.62 -12.79
C GLU A 106 -2.48 2.50 -12.02
N THR A 107 -1.14 2.45 -12.07
CA THR A 107 -0.34 1.46 -11.33
C THR A 107 -0.34 1.79 -9.83
N ILE A 108 -0.23 3.08 -9.47
CA ILE A 108 -0.41 3.56 -8.10
C ILE A 108 -1.81 3.22 -7.61
N THR A 109 -2.84 3.52 -8.42
CA THR A 109 -4.24 3.21 -8.07
C THR A 109 -4.45 1.71 -7.83
N SER A 110 -3.85 0.87 -8.68
CA SER A 110 -3.94 -0.59 -8.57
C SER A 110 -3.28 -1.12 -7.31
N PHE A 111 -2.11 -0.58 -6.94
CA PHE A 111 -1.42 -0.87 -5.70
C PHE A 111 -2.25 -0.47 -4.47
N CYS A 112 -2.78 0.76 -4.44
CA CYS A 112 -3.61 1.26 -3.35
C CYS A 112 -4.86 0.41 -3.14
N LYS A 113 -5.54 0.05 -4.24
CA LYS A 113 -6.69 -0.85 -4.22
C LYS A 113 -6.29 -2.22 -3.70
N TRP A 114 -5.12 -2.75 -4.09
CA TRP A 114 -4.68 -4.04 -3.58
C TRP A 114 -4.35 -4.01 -2.08
N LEU A 115 -3.87 -2.90 -1.50
CA LEU A 115 -3.62 -2.82 -0.07
C LEU A 115 -4.90 -2.98 0.78
N THR A 116 -6.06 -2.56 0.28
CA THR A 116 -7.31 -2.61 1.05
C THR A 116 -7.87 -4.03 1.23
N ILE A 117 -8.46 -4.29 2.40
CA ILE A 117 -9.26 -5.49 2.71
C ILE A 117 -10.41 -5.66 1.72
N SER A 118 -11.04 -4.54 1.31
CA SER A 118 -12.20 -4.53 0.41
C SER A 118 -11.96 -5.17 -0.96
N ASN A 119 -10.71 -5.31 -1.40
CA ASN A 119 -10.35 -6.01 -2.64
C ASN A 119 -9.97 -7.49 -2.46
N ASN A 120 -9.88 -7.97 -1.22
CA ASN A 120 -9.69 -9.39 -0.91
C ASN A 120 -11.01 -10.15 -0.82
N SER A 121 -12.14 -9.44 -0.73
CA SER A 121 -13.48 -10.01 -0.70
C SER A 121 -13.91 -10.53 -2.08
N LYS A 122 -13.30 -11.63 -2.54
CA LYS A 122 -13.94 -12.54 -3.51
C LYS A 122 -15.19 -13.22 -2.94
N HIS A 123 -15.49 -13.03 -1.64
CA HIS A 123 -16.50 -13.79 -0.89
C HIS A 123 -17.70 -13.00 -0.38
N LEU A 124 -17.83 -11.70 -0.66
CA LEU A 124 -19.11 -11.01 -0.47
C LEU A 124 -19.72 -10.77 -1.85
N LYS A 125 -20.16 -11.87 -2.49
CA LYS A 125 -21.33 -11.76 -3.36
C LYS A 125 -22.46 -11.31 -2.44
N VAL A 126 -23.03 -10.14 -2.69
CA VAL A 126 -24.36 -9.83 -2.20
C VAL A 126 -25.26 -10.95 -2.74
N LEU A 127 -25.67 -11.86 -1.89
CA LEU A 127 -26.81 -12.71 -2.20
C LEU A 127 -28.03 -11.81 -2.04
N ASP A 128 -28.89 -11.75 -3.06
CA ASP A 128 -30.23 -11.16 -2.93
C ASP A 128 -31.05 -12.01 -1.96
N GLY A 129 -30.78 -11.83 -0.66
CA GLY A 129 -31.35 -12.57 0.46
C GLY A 129 -32.31 -11.74 1.30
N GLY A 130 -32.74 -10.59 0.81
CA GLY A 130 -33.84 -9.84 1.42
C GLY A 130 -35.14 -10.27 0.76
N LYS A 131 -36.00 -11.03 1.46
CA LYS A 131 -37.40 -11.17 1.06
C LYS A 131 -37.98 -9.76 0.95
N THR A 132 -38.33 -9.35 -0.27
CA THR A 132 -39.29 -8.26 -0.47
C THR A 132 -40.61 -8.74 0.13
N VAL A 133 -40.89 -8.31 1.36
CA VAL A 133 -42.24 -8.39 1.89
C VAL A 133 -43.04 -7.37 1.08
N ALA A 134 -43.72 -7.83 0.04
CA ALA A 134 -44.74 -7.05 -0.62
C ALA A 134 -45.88 -6.88 0.39
N TYR A 135 -46.03 -5.64 0.88
CA TYR A 135 -47.29 -5.25 1.53
C TYR A 135 -48.30 -5.07 0.41
N SER A 136 -49.20 -6.04 0.29
CA SER A 136 -50.48 -5.93 -0.42
C SER A 136 -51.47 -5.10 0.39
#